data_AF-A0ABD0VW31-F1
#
_entry.id   AF-A0ABD0VW31-F1
#
_cell.length_a   1.000
_cell.length_b   1.000
_cell.length_c   1.000
_cell.angle_alpha   90.00
_cell.angle_beta   90.00
_cell.angle_gamma   90.00
#
_symmetry.space_group_name_H-M   'P 1'
#
loop_
_entity.id
_entity.type
_entity.pdbx_description
1 polymer ?
#
loop_
_entity_poly.entity_id
_entity_poly.type
_entity_poly.pdbx_seq_one_letter_code
_entity_poly.pdbx_strand_id
1 'polypeptide(L)'
;MIQVVHPNCSTTRDRGRMLIEPNGDTFHPSEQPTHKIRDIIRSTYDAPYFLEESSERSTGHSGERSLWIGKSVWAEFTSAWVSPDYTRRDQNKQNRASDVGGLGSSHHTGGFIPHTEHRRRLKEMMGRESTSIELHSHTHKRQEDKQWVDERVRKAYEEYTRLRESQAAAGEGPSGGSVEILTTIAALTAELEQVMQSQADWQMQMQQQQVEM
;
A
#
# COMPACT_ATOMS: atom_id res chain seq x y z
N MET A 1 -29.74 -39.90 7.56
CA MET A 1 -29.25 -38.99 8.61
C MET A 1 -27.77 -39.26 8.79
N ILE A 2 -26.91 -38.40 8.25
CA ILE A 2 -25.47 -38.45 8.48
C ILE A 2 -25.13 -37.12 9.15
N GLN A 3 -24.86 -37.15 10.46
CA GLN A 3 -24.23 -36.06 11.15
C GLN A 3 -22.75 -36.09 10.80
N VAL A 4 -22.27 -35.08 10.08
CA VAL A 4 -20.84 -34.80 9.99
C VAL A 4 -20.49 -33.88 11.15
N VAL A 5 -19.76 -34.45 12.12
CA VAL A 5 -19.16 -33.74 13.24
C VAL A 5 -17.90 -33.04 12.72
N HIS A 6 -17.85 -31.71 12.77
CA HIS A 6 -16.60 -30.96 12.65
C HIS A 6 -15.98 -30.78 14.05
N PRO A 7 -14.71 -31.14 14.27
CA PRO A 7 -14.06 -30.98 15.57
C PRO A 7 -13.51 -29.56 15.78
N ASN A 8 -13.90 -28.99 16.92
CA ASN A 8 -13.15 -28.13 17.84
C ASN A 8 -12.54 -26.80 17.33
N CYS A 9 -13.34 -25.73 17.46
CA CYS A 9 -12.82 -24.40 17.76
C CYS A 9 -12.52 -24.31 19.27
N SER A 10 -11.27 -24.53 19.65
CA SER A 10 -10.82 -24.37 21.04
C SER A 10 -10.77 -22.89 21.38
N THR A 11 -11.69 -22.42 22.22
CA THR A 11 -11.73 -21.03 22.68
C THR A 11 -10.88 -20.89 23.94
N THR A 12 -9.65 -20.37 23.82
CA THR A 12 -8.89 -19.89 24.98
C THR A 12 -9.02 -18.38 25.09
N ARG A 13 -9.80 -17.93 26.07
CA ARG A 13 -9.87 -16.53 26.51
C ARG A 13 -8.68 -16.27 27.43
N ASP A 14 -7.80 -15.35 27.06
CA ASP A 14 -7.01 -14.61 28.04
C ASP A 14 -7.12 -13.09 27.80
N ARG A 15 -7.47 -12.38 28.88
CA ARG A 15 -7.50 -10.91 29.03
C ARG A 15 -8.25 -10.07 27.98
N GLY A 16 -9.43 -10.50 27.54
CA GLY A 16 -10.37 -9.60 26.83
C GLY A 16 -9.86 -9.01 25.50
N ARG A 17 -8.77 -9.54 24.95
CA ARG A 17 -8.29 -9.23 23.60
C ARG A 17 -8.77 -10.33 22.65
N MET A 18 -9.54 -9.98 21.63
CA MET A 18 -9.50 -10.77 20.39
C MET A 18 -8.17 -10.45 19.72
N LEU A 19 -7.16 -11.28 20.01
CA LEU A 19 -5.97 -11.33 19.17
C LEU A 19 -6.43 -12.04 17.89
N ILE A 20 -6.57 -11.30 16.80
CA ILE A 20 -6.65 -11.92 15.48
C ILE A 20 -5.24 -12.48 15.25
N GLU A 21 -5.06 -13.77 15.55
CA GLU A 21 -3.88 -14.48 15.09
C GLU A 21 -3.84 -14.35 13.57
N PRO A 22 -2.70 -13.99 12.96
CA PRO A 22 -2.56 -13.91 11.51
C PRO A 22 -2.53 -15.33 10.95
N ASN A 23 -3.63 -16.06 11.05
CA ASN A 23 -3.89 -17.21 10.21
C ASN A 23 -4.33 -16.67 8.85
N GLY A 24 -3.36 -16.32 8.01
CA GLY A 24 -3.50 -16.20 6.56
C GLY A 24 -4.42 -15.10 5.99
N ASP A 25 -5.30 -14.48 6.78
CA ASP A 25 -6.32 -13.56 6.28
C ASP A 25 -5.85 -12.10 6.26
N THR A 26 -4.72 -11.87 5.59
CA THR A 26 -4.49 -10.57 4.95
C THR A 26 -5.68 -10.33 4.01
N PHE A 27 -6.12 -9.08 3.82
CA PHE A 27 -7.18 -8.75 2.87
C PHE A 27 -6.83 -9.30 1.47
N HIS A 28 -7.27 -10.51 1.19
CA HIS A 28 -7.39 -11.09 -0.13
C HIS A 28 -8.81 -10.70 -0.55
N PRO A 29 -9.00 -9.61 -1.31
CA PRO A 29 -10.28 -9.44 -1.98
C PRO A 29 -10.47 -10.75 -2.75
N SER A 30 -11.54 -11.48 -2.47
CA SER A 30 -11.85 -12.72 -3.18
C SER A 30 -11.62 -12.48 -4.67
N GLU A 31 -10.81 -13.29 -5.33
CA GLU A 31 -10.42 -12.98 -6.72
C GLU A 31 -11.67 -12.85 -7.60
N GLN A 32 -12.62 -13.77 -7.42
CA GLN A 32 -13.87 -13.89 -8.18
C GLN A 32 -14.63 -12.56 -8.36
N PRO A 33 -14.93 -11.77 -7.32
CA PRO A 33 -15.79 -10.61 -7.44
C PRO A 33 -15.00 -9.36 -7.88
N THR A 34 -13.69 -9.28 -7.59
CA THR A 34 -12.79 -8.26 -8.17
C THR A 34 -12.58 -8.45 -9.68
N HIS A 35 -12.43 -9.69 -10.14
CA HIS A 35 -12.34 -10.01 -11.57
C HIS A 35 -13.65 -9.71 -12.28
N LYS A 36 -14.80 -10.11 -11.74
CA LYS A 36 -16.12 -9.76 -12.33
C LYS A 36 -16.33 -8.26 -12.48
N ILE A 37 -16.05 -7.46 -11.44
CA ILE A 37 -16.16 -5.99 -11.55
C ILE A 37 -15.18 -5.45 -12.60
N ARG A 38 -13.94 -5.94 -12.61
CA ARG A 38 -12.92 -5.53 -13.59
C ARG A 38 -13.30 -5.91 -15.01
N ASP A 39 -13.90 -7.07 -15.22
CA ASP A 39 -14.29 -7.61 -16.52
C ASP A 39 -15.57 -6.94 -17.06
N ILE A 40 -16.52 -6.61 -16.18
CA ILE A 40 -17.68 -5.76 -16.52
C ILE A 40 -17.19 -4.38 -17.01
N ILE A 41 -16.19 -3.80 -16.34
CA ILE A 41 -15.60 -2.53 -16.75
C ILE A 41 -14.82 -2.71 -18.07
N ARG A 42 -13.88 -3.66 -18.15
CA ARG A 42 -13.05 -3.88 -19.35
C ARG A 42 -13.86 -4.21 -20.61
N SER A 43 -14.86 -5.08 -20.50
CA SER A 43 -15.74 -5.43 -21.63
C SER A 43 -16.53 -4.24 -22.18
N THR A 44 -16.70 -3.18 -21.38
CA THR A 44 -17.43 -1.96 -21.79
C THR A 44 -16.49 -0.83 -22.26
N TYR A 45 -15.25 -0.76 -21.77
CA TYR A 45 -14.34 0.38 -22.01
C TYR A 45 -13.11 0.08 -22.89
N ASP A 46 -12.87 -1.16 -23.32
CA ASP A 46 -11.82 -1.47 -24.32
C ASP A 46 -12.27 -1.21 -25.78
N ALA A 47 -13.45 -0.60 -25.99
CA ALA A 47 -13.82 -0.04 -27.29
C ALA A 47 -13.20 1.36 -27.45
N PRO A 48 -12.60 1.70 -28.62
CA PRO A 48 -11.90 2.96 -28.81
C PRO A 48 -12.86 4.12 -28.57
N TYR A 49 -12.44 5.05 -27.72
CA TYR A 49 -13.12 6.29 -27.36
C TYR A 49 -13.96 6.84 -28.53
N PHE A 50 -15.28 6.67 -28.45
CA PHE A 50 -16.20 7.44 -29.29
C PHE A 50 -16.06 8.91 -28.87
N LEU A 51 -15.33 9.68 -29.68
CA LEU A 51 -15.53 11.11 -29.77
C LEU A 51 -16.92 11.34 -30.37
N GLU A 52 -17.87 11.79 -29.57
CA GLU A 52 -18.65 13.01 -29.83
C GLU A 52 -19.65 13.31 -28.70
N GLU A 53 -19.45 14.49 -28.12
CA GLU A 53 -20.47 15.47 -27.74
C GLU A 53 -21.74 14.98 -27.00
N SER A 54 -21.69 15.00 -25.66
CA SER A 54 -22.82 15.35 -24.76
C SER A 54 -22.33 15.34 -23.30
N SER A 55 -21.50 16.32 -22.93
CA SER A 55 -21.12 16.56 -21.53
C SER A 55 -22.24 17.30 -20.80
N GLU A 56 -23.30 16.60 -20.41
CA GLU A 56 -24.14 17.06 -19.31
C GLU A 56 -23.62 16.43 -18.01
N ARG A 57 -22.99 17.28 -17.20
CA ARG A 57 -22.40 16.96 -15.90
C ARG A 57 -23.52 16.60 -14.91
N SER A 58 -23.96 15.35 -14.91
CA SER A 58 -24.90 14.83 -13.92
C SER A 58 -24.22 14.77 -12.55
N THR A 59 -24.54 15.72 -11.68
CA THR A 59 -24.22 15.70 -10.25
C THR A 59 -25.17 14.73 -9.54
N GLY A 60 -24.88 13.43 -9.62
CA GLY A 60 -25.69 12.38 -8.98
C GLY A 60 -25.40 12.27 -7.48
N HIS A 61 -26.29 12.81 -6.65
CA HIS A 61 -26.43 12.42 -5.25
C HIS A 61 -27.02 11.00 -5.18
N SER A 62 -26.46 10.16 -4.29
CA SER A 62 -27.03 8.89 -3.78
C SER A 62 -27.66 7.91 -4.78
N GLY A 63 -26.90 6.88 -5.18
CA GLY A 63 -27.45 5.59 -5.63
C GLY A 63 -28.13 5.57 -7.00
N GLU A 64 -28.25 6.70 -7.69
CA GLU A 64 -28.81 6.75 -9.04
C GLU A 64 -27.77 6.40 -10.11
N ARG A 65 -28.23 5.67 -11.14
CA ARG A 65 -27.42 5.26 -12.29
C ARG A 65 -27.00 6.48 -13.11
N SER A 66 -25.70 6.67 -13.30
CA SER A 66 -25.18 7.65 -14.25
C SER A 66 -25.48 7.28 -15.71
N LEU A 67 -25.69 8.29 -16.57
CA LEU A 67 -26.11 8.09 -17.97
C LEU A 67 -25.12 7.24 -18.80
N TRP A 68 -23.81 7.37 -18.53
CA TRP A 68 -22.74 6.65 -19.23
C TRP A 68 -22.68 5.15 -18.91
N ILE A 69 -23.34 4.68 -17.85
CA ILE A 69 -23.39 3.26 -17.49
C ILE A 69 -24.66 2.64 -18.08
N GLY A 70 -24.53 1.64 -18.94
CA GLY A 70 -25.69 0.92 -19.50
C GLY A 70 -26.63 0.36 -18.42
N LYS A 71 -27.94 0.34 -18.70
CA LYS A 71 -28.97 -0.11 -17.72
C LYS A 71 -28.74 -1.56 -17.25
N SER A 72 -28.37 -2.46 -18.17
CA SER A 72 -28.06 -3.86 -17.87
C SER A 72 -26.84 -3.99 -16.97
N VAL A 73 -25.76 -3.29 -17.31
CA VAL A 73 -24.52 -3.25 -16.54
C VAL A 73 -24.75 -2.71 -15.13
N TRP A 74 -25.54 -1.64 -15.00
CA TRP A 74 -25.89 -1.09 -13.69
C TRP A 74 -26.71 -2.06 -12.84
N ALA A 75 -27.64 -2.80 -13.45
CA ALA A 75 -28.44 -3.79 -12.75
C ALA A 75 -27.59 -4.97 -12.26
N GLU A 76 -26.70 -5.49 -13.11
CA GLU A 76 -25.76 -6.55 -12.74
C GLU A 76 -24.79 -6.09 -11.64
N PHE A 77 -24.23 -4.89 -11.78
CA PHE A 77 -23.37 -4.28 -10.76
C PHE A 77 -24.10 -4.14 -9.43
N THR A 78 -25.32 -3.61 -9.42
CA THR A 78 -26.11 -3.42 -8.20
C THR A 78 -26.45 -4.77 -7.56
N SER A 79 -26.81 -5.77 -8.37
CA SER A 79 -27.09 -7.12 -7.89
C SER A 79 -25.86 -7.79 -7.27
N ALA A 80 -24.69 -7.64 -7.88
CA ALA A 80 -23.43 -8.14 -7.32
C ALA A 80 -23.06 -7.39 -6.03
N TRP A 81 -23.23 -6.07 -6.02
CA TRP A 81 -22.86 -5.20 -4.90
C TRP A 81 -23.69 -5.44 -3.62
N VAL A 82 -24.95 -5.87 -3.77
CA VAL A 82 -25.85 -6.21 -2.65
C VAL A 82 -25.72 -7.69 -2.23
N SER A 83 -24.94 -8.50 -2.97
CA SER A 83 -24.80 -9.92 -2.64
C SER A 83 -24.12 -10.13 -1.27
N PRO A 84 -24.42 -11.23 -0.57
CA PRO A 84 -23.79 -11.55 0.72
C PRO A 84 -22.27 -11.57 0.68
N ASP A 85 -21.67 -11.94 -0.47
CA ASP A 85 -20.22 -11.94 -0.67
C ASP A 85 -19.60 -10.54 -0.49
N TYR A 86 -20.38 -9.48 -0.66
CA TYR A 86 -19.98 -8.08 -0.48
C TYR A 86 -20.59 -7.41 0.77
N THR A 87 -21.35 -8.15 1.60
CA THR A 87 -22.05 -7.59 2.78
C THR A 87 -21.15 -7.24 3.97
N ARG A 88 -19.81 -7.34 3.84
CA ARG A 88 -18.87 -6.86 4.87
C ARG A 88 -18.83 -5.33 5.02
N ARG A 89 -19.75 -4.59 4.39
CA ARG A 89 -19.85 -3.13 4.44
C ARG A 89 -19.88 -2.60 5.87
N ASP A 90 -20.75 -3.15 6.72
CA ASP A 90 -20.91 -2.65 8.09
C ASP A 90 -19.67 -2.92 8.93
N GLN A 91 -19.08 -4.10 8.80
CA GLN A 91 -17.80 -4.41 9.43
C GLN A 91 -16.67 -3.52 8.89
N ASN A 92 -16.61 -3.26 7.58
CA ASN A 92 -15.59 -2.39 6.98
C ASN A 92 -15.77 -0.93 7.44
N LYS A 93 -17.02 -0.47 7.60
CA LYS A 93 -17.35 0.84 8.17
C LYS A 93 -16.92 0.91 9.62
N GLN A 94 -17.20 -0.13 10.40
CA GLN A 94 -16.73 -0.26 11.78
C GLN A 94 -15.20 -0.31 11.86
N ASN A 95 -14.52 -1.02 10.95
CA ASN A 95 -13.05 -1.08 10.90
C ASN A 95 -12.45 0.29 10.56
N ARG A 96 -13.03 1.03 9.61
CA ARG A 96 -12.61 2.40 9.27
C ARG A 96 -12.86 3.37 10.43
N ALA A 97 -13.98 3.20 11.14
CA ALA A 97 -14.33 3.99 12.31
C ALA A 97 -13.72 3.45 13.62
N SER A 98 -12.95 2.36 13.55
CA SER A 98 -12.40 1.74 14.74
C SER A 98 -11.27 2.63 15.27
N ASP A 99 -11.34 2.89 16.57
CA ASP A 99 -10.37 3.69 17.32
C ASP A 99 -9.08 2.92 17.61
N VAL A 100 -8.87 1.75 16.99
CA VAL A 100 -7.71 0.84 17.17
C VAL A 100 -7.20 0.80 18.63
N GLY A 101 -8.12 0.63 19.60
CA GLY A 101 -7.78 0.61 21.03
C GLY A 101 -7.51 1.97 21.69
N GLY A 102 -8.20 3.04 21.28
CA GLY A 102 -8.04 4.38 21.86
C GLY A 102 -6.97 5.24 21.20
N LEU A 103 -6.47 4.83 20.03
CA LEU A 103 -5.33 5.41 19.33
C LEU A 103 -5.74 6.33 18.17
N GLY A 104 -7.04 6.46 17.92
CA GLY A 104 -7.63 7.24 16.85
C GLY A 104 -7.68 6.48 15.53
N SER A 105 -8.53 6.97 14.63
CA SER A 105 -8.38 6.70 13.21
C SER A 105 -7.03 7.26 12.73
N SER A 106 -6.42 6.63 11.72
CA SER A 106 -5.19 7.15 11.12
C SER A 106 -5.52 8.39 10.30
N HIS A 107 -5.13 9.56 10.78
CA HIS A 107 -5.35 10.83 10.09
C HIS A 107 -4.01 11.53 9.81
N HIS A 108 -3.80 11.93 8.57
CA HIS A 108 -2.70 12.82 8.17
C HIS A 108 -3.24 14.18 7.75
N THR A 109 -2.50 15.25 8.04
CA THR A 109 -2.81 16.63 7.62
C THR A 109 -2.19 16.98 6.26
N GLY A 110 -1.41 16.09 5.67
CA GLY A 110 -0.77 16.29 4.36
C GLY A 110 -1.73 16.37 3.16
N GLY A 111 -3.02 16.06 3.35
CA GLY A 111 -4.04 16.12 2.31
C GLY A 111 -3.77 15.13 1.16
N PHE A 112 -4.16 15.53 -0.05
CA PHE A 112 -3.93 14.78 -1.30
C PHE A 112 -2.54 15.04 -1.92
N ILE A 113 -1.65 15.71 -1.19
CA ILE A 113 -0.31 16.06 -1.66
C ILE A 113 0.62 14.88 -1.35
N PRO A 114 1.38 14.38 -2.35
CA PRO A 114 2.29 13.27 -2.12
C PRO A 114 3.44 13.65 -1.19
N HIS A 115 3.98 12.68 -0.46
CA HIS A 115 5.12 12.88 0.45
C HIS A 115 6.38 13.43 -0.27
N THR A 116 6.55 13.15 -1.56
CA THR A 116 7.64 13.70 -2.38
C THR A 116 7.57 15.22 -2.48
N GLU A 117 6.36 15.75 -2.69
CA GLU A 117 6.11 17.18 -2.76
C GLU A 117 6.26 17.84 -1.38
N HIS A 118 5.80 17.21 -0.31
CA HIS A 118 6.07 17.66 1.06
C HIS A 118 7.56 17.73 1.36
N ARG A 119 8.34 16.73 0.93
CA ARG A 119 9.81 16.71 1.07
C ARG A 119 10.47 17.85 0.29
N ARG A 120 10.04 18.11 -0.95
CA ARG A 120 10.54 19.22 -1.77
C ARG A 120 10.30 20.57 -1.07
N ARG A 121 9.07 20.81 -0.59
CA ARG A 121 8.72 22.05 0.12
C ARG A 121 9.51 22.23 1.42
N LEU A 122 9.69 21.15 2.18
CA LEU A 122 10.50 21.18 3.39
C LEU A 122 11.97 21.46 3.10
N LYS A 123 12.50 20.90 1.99
CA LYS A 123 13.86 21.19 1.54
C LYS A 123 14.04 22.66 1.18
N GLU A 124 13.10 23.24 0.45
CA GLU A 124 13.11 24.67 0.10
C GLU A 124 13.03 25.56 1.34
N MET A 125 12.20 25.19 2.32
CA MET A 125 12.04 25.93 3.56
C MET A 125 13.27 25.88 4.48
N MET A 126 13.92 24.72 4.59
CA MET A 126 15.05 24.50 5.51
C MET A 126 16.42 24.69 4.85
N GLY A 127 16.49 24.80 3.52
CA GLY A 127 17.74 24.84 2.76
C GLY A 127 18.54 23.53 2.78
N ARG A 128 17.98 22.44 3.31
CA ARG A 128 18.60 21.11 3.38
C ARG A 128 17.56 20.00 3.24
N GLU A 129 18.01 18.79 2.93
CA GLU A 129 17.12 17.63 2.93
C GLU A 129 16.44 17.42 4.29
N SER A 130 15.13 17.20 4.26
CA SER A 130 14.35 16.91 5.45
C SER A 130 14.56 15.46 5.88
N THR A 131 14.77 15.24 7.18
CA THR A 131 14.81 13.91 7.77
C THR A 131 13.42 13.28 7.78
N SER A 132 13.36 11.95 7.94
CA SER A 132 12.07 11.23 8.06
C SER A 132 11.21 11.76 9.22
N ILE A 133 11.84 12.12 10.34
CA ILE A 133 11.20 12.67 11.54
C ILE A 133 10.54 14.03 11.27
N GLU A 134 11.24 14.89 10.54
CA GLU A 134 10.76 16.22 10.17
C GLU A 134 9.59 16.14 9.19
N LEU A 135 9.71 15.27 8.18
CA LEU A 135 8.63 15.01 7.23
C LEU A 135 7.39 14.46 7.95
N HIS A 136 7.58 13.48 8.84
CA HIS A 136 6.50 12.88 9.62
C HIS A 136 5.79 13.91 10.51
N SER A 137 6.56 14.76 11.19
CA SER A 137 6.02 15.86 12.01
C SER A 137 5.25 16.87 11.16
N HIS A 138 5.75 17.19 9.96
CA HIS A 138 5.11 18.15 9.07
C HIS A 138 3.75 17.65 8.55
N THR A 139 3.63 16.36 8.24
CA THR A 139 2.41 15.79 7.63
C THR A 139 1.39 15.26 8.62
N HIS A 140 1.71 15.19 9.91
CA HIS A 140 0.83 14.63 10.94
C HIS A 140 0.67 15.50 12.19
N LYS A 141 1.17 16.74 12.13
CA LYS A 141 0.78 17.79 13.07
C LYS A 141 -0.19 18.74 12.40
N ARG A 142 -1.14 19.25 13.19
CA ARG A 142 -1.99 20.36 12.78
C ARG A 142 -1.14 21.62 12.68
N GLN A 143 -1.40 22.44 11.67
CA GLN A 143 -0.58 23.64 11.46
C GLN A 143 -0.89 24.75 12.48
N GLU A 144 -2.10 24.77 13.03
CA GLU A 144 -2.62 25.79 13.95
C GLU A 144 -1.99 25.70 15.36
N ASP A 145 -2.00 24.53 15.98
CA ASP A 145 -1.61 24.29 17.38
C ASP A 145 -0.36 23.41 17.50
N LYS A 146 0.16 22.90 16.37
CA LYS A 146 1.27 21.94 16.29
C LYS A 146 1.04 20.65 17.08
N GLN A 147 -0.21 20.32 17.41
CA GLN A 147 -0.56 19.07 18.07
C GLN A 147 -0.62 17.92 17.07
N TRP A 148 -0.41 16.71 17.58
CA TRP A 148 -0.55 15.48 16.80
C TRP A 148 -2.01 15.28 16.41
N VAL A 149 -2.22 14.89 15.16
CA VAL A 149 -3.59 14.68 14.65
C VAL A 149 -4.24 13.46 15.29
N ASP A 150 -3.44 12.44 15.61
CA ASP A 150 -3.87 11.25 16.34
C ASP A 150 -2.77 10.75 17.29
N GLU A 151 -3.17 9.94 18.27
CA GLU A 151 -2.31 9.40 19.31
C GLU A 151 -1.37 8.30 18.77
N ARG A 152 -1.83 7.55 17.76
CA ARG A 152 -1.04 6.52 17.09
C ARG A 152 0.22 7.09 16.47
N VAL A 153 0.09 8.22 15.80
CA VAL A 153 1.15 8.89 15.07
C VAL A 153 2.13 9.54 16.03
N ARG A 154 1.66 10.07 17.17
CA ARG A 154 2.52 10.50 18.28
C ARG A 154 3.39 9.35 18.80
N LYS A 155 2.79 8.21 19.13
CA LYS A 155 3.55 7.04 19.62
C LYS A 155 4.55 6.52 18.58
N ALA A 156 4.17 6.47 17.30
CA ALA A 156 5.09 6.08 16.24
C ALA A 156 6.30 7.02 16.13
N TYR A 157 6.08 8.33 16.29
CA TYR A 157 7.15 9.31 16.33
C TYR A 157 8.10 9.10 17.52
N GLU A 158 7.53 8.89 18.71
CA GLU A 158 8.31 8.70 19.95
C GLU A 158 9.14 7.41 19.91
N GLU A 159 8.54 6.31 19.47
CA GLU A 159 9.24 5.04 19.29
C GLU A 159 10.38 5.16 18.27
N TYR A 160 10.12 5.76 17.10
CA TYR A 160 11.15 5.97 16.09
C TYR A 160 12.29 6.85 16.61
N THR A 161 11.96 7.93 17.32
CA THR A 161 12.95 8.85 17.91
C THR A 161 13.80 8.12 18.95
N ARG A 162 13.16 7.36 19.85
CA ARG A 162 13.83 6.54 20.87
C ARG A 162 14.78 5.52 20.25
N LEU A 163 14.34 4.79 19.22
CA LEU A 163 15.17 3.81 18.53
C LEU A 163 16.40 4.48 17.89
N ARG A 164 16.18 5.61 17.20
CA ARG A 164 17.26 6.35 16.56
C ARG A 164 18.28 6.89 17.56
N GLU A 165 17.82 7.40 18.70
CA GLU A 165 18.69 7.86 19.79
C GLU A 165 19.46 6.70 20.43
N SER A 166 18.82 5.55 20.64
CA SER A 166 19.50 4.35 21.16
C SER A 166 20.59 3.84 20.21
N GLN A 167 20.34 3.88 18.89
CA GLN A 167 21.33 3.49 17.88
C GLN A 167 22.51 4.48 17.86
N ALA A 168 22.22 5.78 17.93
CA ALA A 168 23.26 6.81 18.00
C ALA A 168 24.12 6.69 19.27
N ALA A 169 23.53 6.32 20.41
CA ALA A 169 24.24 6.11 21.67
C ALA A 169 25.04 4.80 21.69
N ALA A 170 24.58 3.76 20.98
CA ALA A 170 25.27 2.47 20.89
C ALA A 170 26.53 2.51 19.99
N GLY A 171 26.79 3.62 19.29
CA GLY A 171 27.89 3.69 18.31
C GLY A 171 27.69 2.78 17.10
N GLU A 172 26.52 2.14 17.00
CA GLU A 172 26.14 1.34 15.85
C GLU A 172 25.75 2.32 14.75
N GLY A 173 26.55 2.33 13.68
CA GLY A 173 26.17 2.93 12.40
C GLY A 173 24.86 2.34 11.87
N PRO A 174 24.39 2.78 10.68
CA PRO A 174 23.08 2.44 10.13
C PRO A 174 22.71 0.99 10.41
N SER A 175 21.55 0.76 11.04
CA SER A 175 20.97 -0.54 11.40
C SER A 175 21.56 -1.67 10.56
N GLY A 176 22.16 -2.69 11.20
CA GLY A 176 22.90 -3.77 10.53
C GLY A 176 22.22 -4.34 9.28
N GLY A 177 20.88 -4.38 9.22
CA GLY A 177 20.15 -4.79 8.02
C GLY A 177 20.33 -3.87 6.80
N SER A 178 20.51 -2.55 6.98
CA SER A 178 20.79 -1.61 5.89
C SER A 178 22.21 -1.75 5.35
N VAL A 179 23.19 -2.04 6.21
CA VAL A 179 24.58 -2.26 5.77
C VAL A 179 24.71 -3.61 5.09
N GLU A 180 24.06 -4.65 5.63
CA GLU A 180 24.01 -5.97 5.01
C GLU A 180 23.39 -5.92 3.61
N ILE A 181 22.24 -5.26 3.45
CA ILE A 181 21.60 -5.08 2.14
C ILE A 181 22.53 -4.34 1.16
N LEU A 182 23.19 -3.26 1.59
CA LEU A 182 24.12 -2.52 0.73
C LEU A 182 25.34 -3.37 0.34
N THR A 183 25.86 -4.19 1.26
CA THR A 183 26.97 -5.11 0.95
C THR A 183 26.56 -6.22 0.00
N THR A 184 25.34 -6.77 0.14
CA THR A 184 24.81 -7.76 -0.80
C THR A 184 24.58 -7.16 -2.18
N ILE A 185 24.06 -5.93 -2.26
CA ILE A 185 23.89 -5.22 -3.53
C ILE A 185 25.26 -5.01 -4.19
N ALA A 186 26.27 -4.56 -3.44
CA ALA A 186 27.62 -4.36 -3.97
C ALA A 186 28.26 -5.66 -4.50
N ALA A 187 28.06 -6.77 -3.79
CA ALA A 187 28.54 -8.09 -4.24
C ALA A 187 27.84 -8.53 -5.54
N LEU A 188 26.52 -8.42 -5.60
CA LEU A 188 25.75 -8.78 -6.80
C LEU A 188 26.11 -7.90 -8.01
N THR A 189 26.43 -6.62 -7.79
CA THR A 189 26.89 -5.75 -8.89
C THR A 189 28.25 -6.18 -9.42
N ALA A 190 29.18 -6.59 -8.55
CA ALA A 190 30.49 -7.08 -8.98
C ALA A 190 30.39 -8.41 -9.75
N GLU A 191 29.52 -9.32 -9.30
CA GLU A 191 29.25 -10.57 -10.02
C GLU A 191 28.66 -10.30 -11.41
N LEU A 192 27.72 -9.35 -11.52
CA LEU A 192 27.14 -8.99 -12.82
C LEU A 192 28.20 -8.43 -13.78
N GLU A 193 29.10 -7.56 -13.30
CA GLU A 193 30.21 -7.03 -14.10
C GLU A 193 31.15 -8.16 -14.56
N GLN A 194 31.47 -9.11 -13.69
CA GLN A 194 32.31 -10.26 -14.05
C GLN A 194 31.67 -11.15 -15.12
N VAL A 195 30.35 -11.38 -15.04
CA VAL A 195 29.60 -12.12 -16.05
C VAL A 195 29.62 -11.38 -17.39
N MET A 196 29.41 -10.06 -17.38
CA MET A 196 29.46 -9.25 -18.60
C MET A 196 30.85 -9.27 -19.25
N GLN A 197 31.92 -9.17 -18.45
CA GLN A 197 33.29 -9.26 -18.96
C GLN A 197 33.58 -10.64 -19.56
N SER A 198 33.18 -11.71 -18.87
CA SER A 198 33.36 -13.08 -19.37
C SER A 198 32.61 -13.31 -20.69
N GLN A 199 31.43 -12.71 -20.85
CA GLN A 199 30.68 -12.76 -22.11
C GLN A 199 31.38 -12.00 -23.24
N ALA A 200 31.95 -10.82 -22.94
CA ALA A 200 32.72 -10.04 -23.92
C ALA A 200 33.99 -10.78 -24.36
N ASP A 201 34.72 -11.37 -23.41
CA ASP A 201 35.94 -12.15 -23.68
C ASP A 201 35.61 -13.38 -24.53
N TRP A 202 34.51 -14.07 -24.23
CA TRP A 202 34.05 -15.21 -25.03
C TRP A 202 33.69 -14.80 -26.47
N GLN A 203 33.01 -13.66 -26.64
CA GLN A 203 32.70 -13.14 -27.97
C GLN A 203 33.98 -12.80 -28.77
N MET A 204 34.97 -12.21 -28.11
CA MET A 204 36.25 -11.87 -28.72
C MET A 204 37.02 -13.12 -29.14
N GLN A 205 37.04 -14.16 -28.30
CA GLN A 205 37.68 -15.44 -28.62
C GLN A 205 37.01 -16.13 -29.81
N MET A 206 35.68 -16.10 -29.87
CA MET A 206 34.92 -16.64 -31.02
C MET A 206 35.20 -15.86 -32.30
N GLN A 207 35.39 -14.53 -32.24
CA GLN A 207 35.78 -13.72 -33.39
C GLN A 207 37.22 -14.02 -33.84
N GLN A 208 38.16 -14.17 -32.91
CA GLN A 208 39.55 -14.51 -33.21
C GLN A 208 39.65 -15.86 -33.95
N GLN A 209 38.89 -16.87 -33.51
CA GLN A 209 38.83 -18.19 -34.17
C GLN A 209 38.20 -18.16 -35.57
N GLN A 210 37.34 -17.19 -35.87
CA GLN A 210 36.77 -17.01 -37.20
C GLN A 210 37.71 -16.28 -38.18
N VAL A 211 38.66 -15.49 -37.67
CA VAL A 211 39.65 -14.76 -38.49
C VAL A 211 40.87 -15.62 -38.82
N GLU A 212 41.16 -16.63 -38.00
CA GLU A 212 42.30 -17.55 -38.18
C GLU A 212 41.98 -18.78 -39.07
N MET A 213 40.76 -18.90 -39.58
CA MET A 213 40.34 -19.86 -40.63
C MET A 213 40.23 -19.20 -42.00
#